data_AF-A0A097KJZ1-F1
#
_entry.id   AF-A0A097KJZ1-F1
#
_cell.length_a   1.000
_cell.length_b   1.000
_cell.length_c   1.000
_cell.angle_alpha   90.00
_cell.angle_beta   90.00
_cell.angle_gamma   90.00
#
_symmetry.space_group_name_H-M   'P 1'
#
loop_
_entity.id
_entity.type
_entity.pdbx_description
1 polymer ?
#
loop_
_entity_poly.entity_id
_entity_poly.type
_entity_poly.pdbx_seq_one_letter_code
_entity_poly.pdbx_strand_id
1 'polypeptide(L)'
;MPIGVPKVAFRLPGEPSAQWIDLYTRLYRERVLFLCNELNDELANQLIGIMVFLSAEDESKELYIYINSPGGSVTCGIAVYDGMNYAEPDVTTICAGTASSMASFVLSGGEKGKRIALPNSRIMIHQPEGGNQGQASEVLSESDEVIRIRREVAKIYAQQTGQTLNKISRDMDRDQFMSAREAKDYGIVDQVAIDGSIAWP
;
A
#
# COMPACT_ATOMS: atom_id res chain seq x y z
N MET A 1 -6.17 -11.44 -27.31
CA MET A 1 -7.27 -11.42 -26.32
C MET A 1 -6.65 -11.54 -24.94
N PRO A 2 -6.94 -10.66 -23.97
CA PRO A 2 -6.61 -10.98 -22.58
C PRO A 2 -7.33 -12.29 -22.21
N ILE A 3 -6.69 -13.13 -21.40
CA ILE A 3 -7.12 -14.50 -21.07
C ILE A 3 -8.41 -14.51 -20.20
N GLY A 4 -9.06 -13.36 -20.00
CA GLY A 4 -10.14 -13.18 -19.03
C GLY A 4 -9.62 -13.32 -17.60
N VAL A 5 -10.47 -13.05 -16.61
CA VAL A 5 -10.16 -13.40 -15.21
C VAL A 5 -10.46 -14.88 -15.04
N PRO A 6 -9.49 -15.71 -14.61
CA PRO A 6 -9.74 -17.13 -14.35
C PRO A 6 -10.84 -17.31 -13.30
N LYS A 7 -11.66 -18.36 -13.47
CA LYS A 7 -12.66 -18.76 -12.50
C LYS A 7 -12.20 -19.96 -11.68
N VAL A 8 -12.56 -19.95 -10.41
CA VAL A 8 -12.24 -21.02 -9.45
C VAL A 8 -13.49 -21.47 -8.71
N ALA A 9 -13.54 -22.74 -8.35
CA ALA A 9 -14.65 -23.30 -7.59
C ALA A 9 -14.61 -22.80 -6.14
N PHE A 10 -15.73 -22.26 -5.66
CA PHE A 10 -15.92 -21.82 -4.28
C PHE A 10 -17.27 -22.28 -3.75
N ARG A 11 -17.28 -22.91 -2.57
CA ARG A 11 -18.52 -23.32 -1.89
C ARG A 11 -18.76 -22.38 -0.72
N LEU A 12 -19.86 -21.63 -0.78
CA LEU A 12 -20.31 -20.82 0.35
C LEU A 12 -20.74 -21.72 1.51
N PRO A 13 -20.58 -21.28 2.77
CA PRO A 13 -21.08 -22.01 3.92
C PRO A 13 -22.58 -22.31 3.79
N GLY A 14 -22.96 -23.59 3.90
CA GLY A 14 -24.36 -24.03 3.79
C GLY A 14 -24.85 -24.38 2.37
N GLU A 15 -24.07 -24.10 1.32
CA GLU A 15 -24.50 -24.39 -0.06
C GLU A 15 -24.18 -25.84 -0.49
N PRO A 16 -25.12 -26.53 -1.16
CA PRO A 16 -24.95 -27.92 -1.57
C PRO A 16 -23.94 -28.11 -2.71
N SER A 17 -23.63 -27.07 -3.49
CA SER A 17 -22.69 -27.13 -4.61
C SER A 17 -21.75 -25.92 -4.63
N ALA A 18 -20.58 -26.09 -5.27
CA ALA A 18 -19.65 -25.00 -5.49
C ALA A 18 -20.09 -24.14 -6.68
N GLN A 19 -19.88 -22.83 -6.56
CA GLN A 19 -20.07 -21.86 -7.64
C GLN A 19 -18.72 -21.50 -8.25
N TRP A 20 -18.71 -21.16 -9.54
CA TRP A 20 -17.51 -20.68 -10.23
C TRP A 20 -17.45 -19.15 -10.13
N ILE A 21 -16.57 -18.66 -9.27
CA ILE A 21 -16.37 -17.23 -9.04
C ILE A 21 -15.02 -16.78 -9.61
N ASP A 22 -14.86 -15.48 -9.80
CA ASP A 22 -13.62 -14.91 -10.30
C ASP A 22 -12.49 -15.06 -9.26
N LEU A 23 -11.27 -15.26 -9.73
CA LEU A 23 -10.09 -15.51 -8.88
C LEU A 23 -9.91 -14.42 -7.80
N TYR A 24 -10.05 -13.15 -8.16
CA TYR A 24 -9.89 -12.05 -7.20
C TYR A 24 -11.04 -12.01 -6.18
N THR A 25 -12.24 -12.44 -6.56
CA THR A 25 -13.37 -12.62 -5.63
C THR A 25 -13.07 -13.71 -4.60
N ARG A 26 -12.41 -14.79 -5.03
CA ARG A 26 -11.96 -15.85 -4.13
C ARG A 26 -10.87 -15.35 -3.17
N LEU A 27 -9.92 -14.56 -3.67
CA LEU A 27 -8.74 -14.11 -2.92
C LEU A 27 -9.05 -13.07 -1.84
N TYR A 28 -9.92 -12.09 -2.09
CA TYR A 28 -10.26 -11.13 -1.02
C TYR A 28 -11.00 -11.82 0.15
N ARG A 29 -11.75 -12.89 -0.11
CA ARG A 29 -12.37 -13.71 0.95
C ARG A 29 -11.34 -14.50 1.76
N GLU A 30 -10.18 -14.78 1.18
CA GLU A 30 -8.98 -15.25 1.88
C GLU A 30 -8.13 -14.08 2.42
N ARG A 31 -8.71 -12.88 2.48
CA ARG A 31 -8.10 -11.67 3.06
C ARG A 31 -6.86 -11.20 2.31
N VAL A 32 -6.74 -11.56 1.03
CA VAL A 32 -5.66 -11.14 0.13
C VAL A 32 -6.16 -10.04 -0.82
N LEU A 33 -5.58 -8.85 -0.69
CA LEU A 33 -5.87 -7.64 -1.47
C LEU A 33 -4.68 -7.25 -2.35
N PHE A 34 -4.96 -6.45 -3.37
CA PHE A 34 -3.96 -6.08 -4.40
C PHE A 34 -3.97 -4.58 -4.70
N LEU A 35 -2.83 -3.93 -4.48
CA LEU A 35 -2.47 -2.60 -4.98
C LEU A 35 -1.49 -2.79 -6.14
N CYS A 36 -2.01 -3.20 -7.30
CA CYS A 36 -1.20 -3.58 -8.47
C CYS A 36 -1.37 -2.65 -9.68
N ASN A 37 -1.86 -1.44 -9.46
CA ASN A 37 -2.09 -0.40 -10.47
C ASN A 37 -1.72 0.97 -9.91
N GLU A 38 -1.84 2.01 -10.72
CA GLU A 38 -1.81 3.40 -10.25
C GLU A 38 -2.87 3.61 -9.16
N LEU A 39 -2.48 4.29 -8.08
CA LEU A 39 -3.36 4.54 -6.95
C LEU A 39 -4.26 5.74 -7.22
N ASN A 40 -5.53 5.46 -7.48
CA ASN A 40 -6.58 6.44 -7.76
C ASN A 40 -7.78 6.24 -6.83
N ASP A 41 -8.79 7.11 -6.95
CA ASP A 41 -9.96 7.11 -6.06
C ASP A 41 -10.75 5.79 -6.10
N GLU A 42 -10.88 5.18 -7.29
CA GLU A 42 -11.61 3.92 -7.44
C GLU A 42 -10.89 2.80 -6.68
N LEU A 43 -9.58 2.63 -6.91
CA LEU A 43 -8.79 1.59 -6.25
C LEU A 43 -8.69 1.82 -4.75
N ALA A 44 -8.49 3.06 -4.31
CA ALA A 44 -8.45 3.41 -2.90
C ALA A 44 -9.78 3.09 -2.22
N ASN A 45 -10.91 3.48 -2.82
CA ASN A 45 -12.24 3.20 -2.29
C ASN A 45 -12.53 1.69 -2.22
N GLN A 46 -12.11 0.91 -3.24
CA GLN A 46 -12.24 -0.55 -3.22
C GLN A 46 -11.43 -1.18 -2.09
N LEU A 47 -10.15 -0.80 -1.93
CA LEU A 47 -9.29 -1.32 -0.87
C LEU A 47 -9.88 -1.01 0.52
N ILE A 48 -10.25 0.25 0.76
CA ILE A 48 -10.82 0.68 2.05
C ILE A 48 -12.14 -0.07 2.32
N GLY A 49 -13.04 -0.15 1.33
CA GLY A 49 -14.31 -0.85 1.49
C GLY A 49 -14.16 -2.33 1.83
N ILE A 50 -13.21 -3.02 1.19
CA ILE A 50 -12.92 -4.42 1.49
C ILE A 50 -12.29 -4.58 2.87
N MET A 51 -11.36 -3.70 3.28
CA MET A 51 -10.77 -3.74 4.62
C MET A 51 -11.83 -3.56 5.71
N VAL A 52 -12.74 -2.60 5.54
CA VAL A 52 -13.87 -2.39 6.47
C VAL A 52 -14.78 -3.62 6.53
N PHE A 53 -15.12 -4.20 5.38
CA PHE A 53 -15.95 -5.41 5.32
C PHE A 53 -15.29 -6.60 6.03
N LEU A 54 -14.02 -6.88 5.74
CA LEU A 54 -13.30 -8.02 6.33
C LEU A 54 -13.03 -7.83 7.83
N SER A 55 -12.81 -6.60 8.27
CA SER A 55 -12.71 -6.26 9.70
C SER A 55 -14.03 -6.56 10.42
N ALA A 56 -15.17 -6.24 9.81
CA ALA A 56 -16.48 -6.54 10.36
C ALA A 56 -16.84 -8.05 10.33
N GLU A 57 -16.31 -8.81 9.36
CA GLU A 57 -16.51 -10.27 9.32
C GLU A 57 -15.72 -11.00 10.43
N ASP A 58 -14.46 -10.61 10.64
CA ASP A 58 -13.59 -11.20 11.66
C ASP A 58 -12.40 -10.28 11.94
N GLU A 59 -12.41 -9.55 13.05
CA GLU A 59 -11.35 -8.62 13.42
C GLU A 59 -10.03 -9.31 13.82
N SER A 60 -10.07 -10.60 14.18
CA SER A 60 -8.90 -11.34 14.68
C SER A 60 -7.96 -11.83 13.56
N LYS A 61 -8.43 -11.79 12.30
CA LYS A 61 -7.72 -12.36 11.16
C LYS A 61 -6.99 -11.30 10.36
N GLU A 62 -5.70 -11.52 10.21
CA GLU A 62 -4.79 -10.69 9.41
C GLU A 62 -5.27 -10.46 7.97
N LEU A 63 -4.91 -9.29 7.44
CA LEU A 63 -5.08 -8.89 6.04
C LEU A 63 -3.71 -8.88 5.34
N TYR A 64 -3.69 -9.26 4.06
CA TYR A 64 -2.49 -9.23 3.23
C TYR A 64 -2.71 -8.31 2.04
N ILE A 65 -1.84 -7.31 1.87
CA ILE A 65 -1.87 -6.40 0.71
C ILE A 65 -0.61 -6.62 -0.13
N TYR A 66 -0.80 -7.17 -1.32
CA TYR A 66 0.25 -7.26 -2.33
C TYR A 66 0.35 -5.95 -3.11
N ILE A 67 1.56 -5.40 -3.20
CA ILE A 67 1.84 -4.08 -3.76
C ILE A 67 2.79 -4.24 -4.97
N ASN A 68 2.30 -3.82 -6.13
CA ASN A 68 3.06 -3.63 -7.36
C ASN A 68 2.55 -2.37 -8.07
N SER A 69 2.93 -1.20 -7.58
CA SER A 69 2.36 0.07 -8.00
C SER A 69 3.42 1.17 -8.13
N PRO A 70 3.29 2.04 -9.15
CA PRO A 70 4.13 3.22 -9.30
C PRO A 70 3.76 4.34 -8.30
N GLY A 71 2.70 4.17 -7.51
CA GLY A 71 2.09 5.22 -6.70
C GLY A 71 0.90 5.84 -7.41
N GLY A 72 0.59 7.10 -7.11
CA GLY A 72 -0.56 7.82 -7.65
C GLY A 72 -0.95 8.98 -6.74
N SER A 73 -2.25 9.22 -6.58
CA SER A 73 -2.79 10.30 -5.77
C SER A 73 -2.33 10.22 -4.31
N VAL A 74 -1.83 11.34 -3.80
CA VAL A 74 -1.34 11.49 -2.41
C VAL A 74 -2.47 11.32 -1.41
N THR A 75 -3.64 11.91 -1.69
CA THR A 75 -4.81 11.78 -0.82
C THR A 75 -5.33 10.35 -0.79
N CYS A 76 -5.33 9.65 -1.93
CA CYS A 76 -5.68 8.24 -2.00
C CYS A 76 -4.72 7.36 -1.19
N GLY A 77 -3.41 7.63 -1.27
CA GLY A 77 -2.41 6.90 -0.48
C GLY A 77 -2.52 7.13 1.02
N ILE A 78 -2.81 8.37 1.44
CA ILE A 78 -3.10 8.68 2.85
C ILE A 78 -4.38 7.98 3.29
N ALA A 79 -5.44 8.00 2.47
CA ALA A 79 -6.70 7.33 2.81
C ALA A 79 -6.55 5.81 2.97
N VAL A 80 -5.78 5.15 2.09
CA VAL A 80 -5.48 3.72 2.23
C VAL A 80 -4.64 3.46 3.48
N TYR A 81 -3.62 4.28 3.75
CA TYR A 81 -2.81 4.18 4.96
C TYR A 81 -3.65 4.33 6.24
N ASP A 82 -4.51 5.34 6.30
CA ASP A 82 -5.40 5.56 7.45
C ASP A 82 -6.40 4.40 7.57
N GLY A 83 -6.93 3.90 6.45
CA GLY A 83 -7.80 2.73 6.43
C GLY A 83 -7.13 1.47 6.97
N MET A 84 -5.84 1.25 6.66
CA MET A 84 -5.06 0.15 7.20
C MET A 84 -4.85 0.27 8.71
N ASN A 85 -4.58 1.48 9.22
CA ASN A 85 -4.35 1.72 10.65
C ASN A 85 -5.66 1.80 11.47
N TYR A 86 -6.80 2.03 10.80
CA TYR A 86 -8.13 2.03 11.41
C TYR A 86 -8.76 0.64 11.42
N ALA A 87 -8.39 -0.23 10.48
CA ALA A 87 -8.79 -1.62 10.50
C ALA A 87 -8.23 -2.30 11.76
N GLU A 88 -9.10 -2.99 12.53
CA GLU A 88 -8.69 -3.74 13.73
C GLU A 88 -7.70 -4.89 13.42
N PRO A 89 -7.82 -5.65 12.30
CA PRO A 89 -6.83 -6.67 12.00
C PRO A 89 -5.50 -6.09 11.51
N ASP A 90 -4.41 -6.72 11.94
CA ASP A 90 -3.07 -6.44 11.41
C ASP A 90 -3.06 -6.52 9.88
N VAL A 91 -2.37 -5.56 9.25
CA VAL A 91 -2.19 -5.52 7.79
C VAL A 91 -0.74 -5.84 7.43
N THR A 92 -0.50 -7.04 6.90
CA THR A 92 0.77 -7.41 6.27
C THR A 92 0.85 -6.80 4.87
N THR A 93 1.93 -6.07 4.59
CA THR A 93 2.20 -5.51 3.25
C THR A 93 3.33 -6.26 2.56
N ILE A 94 3.13 -6.60 1.28
CA ILE A 94 4.12 -7.35 0.49
C ILE A 94 4.42 -6.62 -0.81
N CYS A 95 5.63 -6.11 -0.98
CA CYS A 95 6.09 -5.57 -2.26
C CYS A 95 6.51 -6.70 -3.20
N ALA A 96 5.77 -6.87 -4.30
CA ALA A 96 6.01 -7.88 -5.33
C ALA A 96 6.21 -7.21 -6.70
N GLY A 97 7.41 -6.68 -6.95
CA GLY A 97 7.71 -5.90 -8.14
C GLY A 97 8.16 -4.49 -7.76
N THR A 98 7.28 -3.50 -7.86
CA THR A 98 7.62 -2.12 -7.51
C THR A 98 6.67 -1.54 -6.46
N ALA A 99 7.21 -0.77 -5.51
CA ALA A 99 6.45 0.12 -4.66
C ALA A 99 7.10 1.50 -4.70
N SER A 100 6.53 2.41 -5.48
CA SER A 100 7.06 3.77 -5.67
C SER A 100 6.11 4.82 -5.13
N SER A 101 6.64 5.98 -4.69
CA SER A 101 5.82 7.14 -4.29
C SER A 101 4.78 6.76 -3.22
N MET A 102 3.49 6.97 -3.45
CA MET A 102 2.44 6.60 -2.49
C MET A 102 2.30 5.08 -2.27
N ALA A 103 2.80 4.24 -3.18
CA ALA A 103 2.81 2.80 -2.97
C ALA A 103 3.89 2.38 -1.96
N SER A 104 5.07 3.02 -1.94
CA SER A 104 6.06 2.78 -0.87
C SER A 104 5.61 3.35 0.47
N PHE A 105 4.79 4.40 0.45
CA PHE A 105 4.17 4.97 1.64
C PHE A 105 3.21 3.95 2.27
N VAL A 106 2.27 3.43 1.47
CA VAL A 106 1.34 2.37 1.89
C VAL A 106 2.10 1.11 2.33
N LEU A 107 3.13 0.68 1.59
CA LEU A 107 4.00 -0.43 1.98
C LEU A 107 4.58 -0.23 3.39
N SER A 108 5.12 0.96 3.67
CA SER A 108 5.74 1.28 4.96
C SER A 108 4.75 1.31 6.13
N GLY A 109 3.47 1.51 5.85
CA GLY A 109 2.38 1.60 6.83
C GLY A 109 1.73 0.28 7.23
N GLY A 110 2.21 -0.85 6.70
CA GLY A 110 1.82 -2.16 7.22
C GLY A 110 2.27 -2.37 8.66
N GLU A 111 1.72 -3.41 9.30
CA GLU A 111 2.02 -3.74 10.70
C GLU A 111 3.52 -3.99 10.91
N LYS A 112 4.08 -3.48 12.01
CA LYS A 112 5.52 -3.55 12.28
C LYS A 112 5.98 -4.99 12.45
N GLY A 113 7.07 -5.34 11.77
CA GLY A 113 7.56 -6.72 11.71
C GLY A 113 6.95 -7.54 10.57
N LYS A 114 5.87 -7.03 9.93
CA LYS A 114 5.10 -7.72 8.90
C LYS A 114 5.14 -7.01 7.54
N ARG A 115 6.08 -6.09 7.33
CA ARG A 115 6.29 -5.44 6.03
C ARG A 115 7.36 -6.18 5.26
N ILE A 116 7.03 -6.64 4.06
CA ILE A 116 7.82 -7.62 3.30
C ILE A 116 8.15 -7.06 1.92
N ALA A 117 9.38 -7.27 1.46
CA ALA A 117 9.76 -7.11 0.05
C ALA A 117 10.24 -8.45 -0.53
N LEU A 118 9.80 -8.80 -1.75
CA LEU A 118 10.41 -9.89 -2.50
C LEU A 118 11.85 -9.53 -2.93
N PRO A 119 12.73 -10.52 -3.21
CA PRO A 119 14.17 -10.29 -3.38
C PRO A 119 14.54 -9.25 -4.45
N ASN A 120 13.77 -9.21 -5.54
CA ASN A 120 14.01 -8.34 -6.69
C ASN A 120 13.10 -7.11 -6.70
N SER A 121 12.41 -6.84 -5.59
CA SER A 121 11.53 -5.69 -5.50
C SER A 121 12.31 -4.38 -5.50
N ARG A 122 11.72 -3.37 -6.13
CA ARG A 122 12.25 -2.01 -6.22
C ARG A 122 11.34 -1.06 -5.45
N ILE A 123 11.93 -0.32 -4.52
CA ILE A 123 11.23 0.68 -3.73
C ILE A 123 11.71 2.06 -4.16
N MET A 124 10.83 3.04 -4.21
CA MET A 124 11.19 4.43 -4.46
C MET A 124 10.44 5.37 -3.53
N ILE A 125 11.14 6.34 -2.94
CA ILE A 125 10.55 7.47 -2.22
C ILE A 125 10.93 8.78 -2.91
N HIS A 126 10.00 9.73 -2.90
CA HIS A 126 10.19 11.09 -3.39
C HIS A 126 9.14 12.01 -2.76
N GLN A 127 9.32 13.33 -2.90
CA GLN A 127 8.37 14.31 -2.41
C GLN A 127 7.05 14.28 -3.21
N PRO A 128 5.92 14.66 -2.61
CA PRO A 128 4.68 14.88 -3.34
C PRO A 128 4.88 15.84 -4.52
N GLU A 129 4.32 15.48 -5.66
CA GLU A 129 4.24 16.35 -6.83
C GLU A 129 2.85 16.99 -6.91
N GLY A 130 2.80 18.23 -7.36
CA GLY A 130 1.55 18.98 -7.53
C GLY A 130 1.76 20.17 -8.47
N GLY A 131 0.66 20.64 -9.06
CA GLY A 131 0.66 21.80 -9.93
C GLY A 131 -0.70 22.49 -9.87
N ASN A 132 -0.69 23.82 -9.84
CA ASN A 132 -1.88 24.65 -9.78
C ASN A 132 -1.76 25.84 -10.75
N GLN A 133 -2.91 26.42 -11.11
CA GLN A 133 -3.01 27.63 -11.91
C GLN A 133 -4.28 28.37 -11.49
N GLY A 134 -4.28 29.70 -11.52
CA GLY A 134 -5.43 30.49 -11.07
C GLY A 134 -5.06 31.89 -10.60
N GLN A 135 -5.92 32.50 -9.80
CA GLN A 135 -5.62 33.78 -9.17
C GLN A 135 -4.44 33.65 -8.20
N ALA A 136 -3.69 34.73 -8.00
CA ALA A 136 -2.50 34.71 -7.13
C ALA A 136 -2.81 34.17 -5.72
N SER A 137 -3.97 34.49 -5.15
CA SER A 137 -4.42 33.97 -3.85
C SER A 137 -4.68 32.46 -3.86
N GLU A 138 -5.24 31.92 -4.93
CA GLU A 138 -5.50 30.48 -5.08
C GLU A 138 -4.17 29.72 -5.21
N VAL A 139 -3.26 30.22 -6.04
CA VAL A 139 -1.93 29.63 -6.23
C VAL A 139 -1.15 29.59 -4.91
N LEU A 140 -1.19 30.67 -4.12
CA LEU A 140 -0.53 30.71 -2.81
C LEU A 140 -1.15 29.71 -1.82
N SER A 141 -2.48 29.68 -1.72
CA SER A 141 -3.20 28.77 -0.79
C SER A 141 -2.90 27.30 -1.09
N GLU A 142 -2.93 26.92 -2.35
CA GLU A 142 -2.65 25.55 -2.78
C GLU A 142 -1.16 25.19 -2.62
N SER A 143 -0.24 26.16 -2.79
CA SER A 143 1.19 25.94 -2.52
C SER A 143 1.45 25.66 -1.04
N ASP A 144 0.79 26.38 -0.14
CA ASP A 144 0.87 26.14 1.31
C ASP A 144 0.35 24.75 1.68
N GLU A 145 -0.72 24.30 1.02
CA GLU A 145 -1.28 22.96 1.22
C GLU A 145 -0.35 21.85 0.74
N VAL A 146 0.29 21.99 -0.42
CA VAL A 146 1.30 21.03 -0.91
C VAL A 146 2.48 20.94 0.08
N ILE A 147 2.92 22.07 0.63
CA ILE A 147 3.99 22.09 1.65
C ILE A 147 3.53 21.39 2.93
N ARG A 148 2.28 21.59 3.36
CA ARG A 148 1.69 20.90 4.52
C ARG A 148 1.69 19.39 4.31
N ILE A 149 1.16 18.92 3.17
CA ILE A 149 1.10 17.50 2.81
C ILE A 149 2.50 16.89 2.75
N ARG A 150 3.48 17.57 2.12
CA ARG A 150 4.88 17.13 2.10
C ARG A 150 5.43 16.88 3.51
N ARG A 151 5.14 17.78 4.46
CA ARG A 151 5.58 17.63 5.85
C ARG A 151 4.91 16.44 6.55
N GLU A 152 3.60 16.26 6.34
CA GLU A 152 2.88 15.13 6.95
C GLU A 152 3.36 13.78 6.41
N VAL A 153 3.51 13.64 5.09
CA VAL A 153 4.07 12.42 4.47
C VAL A 153 5.47 12.13 5.02
N ALA A 154 6.34 13.14 5.14
CA ALA A 154 7.68 12.97 5.68
C ALA A 154 7.68 12.56 7.17
N LYS A 155 6.75 13.08 7.98
CA LYS A 155 6.59 12.68 9.39
C LYS A 155 6.15 11.22 9.51
N ILE A 156 5.18 10.80 8.71
CA ILE A 156 4.70 9.42 8.72
C ILE A 156 5.82 8.48 8.27
N TYR A 157 6.53 8.78 7.19
CA TYR A 157 7.72 8.00 6.81
C TYR A 157 8.75 7.93 7.95
N ALA A 158 9.03 9.04 8.64
CA ALA A 158 9.98 9.05 9.75
C ALA A 158 9.52 8.10 10.89
N GLN A 159 8.23 8.13 11.25
CA GLN A 159 7.64 7.22 12.24
C GLN A 159 7.70 5.75 11.77
N GLN A 160 7.37 5.50 10.50
CA GLN A 160 7.32 4.15 9.96
C GLN A 160 8.68 3.55 9.67
N THR A 161 9.70 4.35 9.41
CA THR A 161 11.06 3.85 9.12
C THR A 161 11.99 3.90 10.33
N GLY A 162 11.66 4.69 11.35
CA GLY A 162 12.58 5.01 12.45
C GLY A 162 13.69 5.99 12.07
N GLN A 163 13.68 6.52 10.83
CA GLN A 163 14.62 7.55 10.40
C GLN A 163 14.22 8.91 10.97
N THR A 164 15.20 9.81 11.10
CA THR A 164 14.90 11.20 11.48
C THR A 164 14.13 11.93 10.37
N LEU A 165 13.24 12.86 10.75
CA LEU A 165 12.50 13.69 9.79
C LEU A 165 13.43 14.44 8.82
N ASN A 166 14.60 14.89 9.30
CA ASN A 166 15.60 15.56 8.47
C ASN A 166 16.17 14.62 7.39
N LYS A 167 16.45 13.37 7.75
CA LYS A 167 16.94 12.38 6.79
C LYS A 167 15.88 12.05 5.75
N ILE A 168 14.64 11.78 6.17
CA ILE A 168 13.51 11.56 5.25
C ILE A 168 13.33 12.74 4.31
N SER A 169 13.28 13.96 4.84
CA SER A 169 13.04 15.17 4.05
C SER A 169 14.11 15.42 2.97
N ARG A 170 15.37 15.09 3.29
CA ARG A 170 16.50 15.17 2.34
C ARG A 170 16.45 14.03 1.32
N ASP A 171 16.23 12.82 1.77
CA ASP A 171 16.28 11.62 0.92
C ASP A 171 15.04 11.55 -0.01
N MET A 172 13.93 12.23 0.32
CA MET A 172 12.77 12.41 -0.57
C MET A 172 12.87 13.61 -1.52
N ASP A 173 13.89 14.48 -1.41
CA ASP A 173 13.95 15.70 -2.21
C ASP A 173 14.07 15.42 -3.73
N ARG A 174 14.60 14.23 -4.08
CA ARG A 174 14.60 13.65 -5.42
C ARG A 174 14.22 12.18 -5.33
N ASP A 175 13.98 11.57 -6.49
CA ASP A 175 13.78 10.13 -6.61
C ASP A 175 14.93 9.36 -5.96
N GLN A 176 14.62 8.66 -4.87
CA GLN A 176 15.54 7.78 -4.18
C GLN A 176 15.06 6.34 -4.36
N PHE A 177 15.81 5.58 -5.16
CA PHE A 177 15.55 4.17 -5.40
C PHE A 177 16.30 3.29 -4.40
N MET A 178 15.66 2.21 -3.99
CA MET A 178 16.20 1.20 -3.07
C MET A 178 15.87 -0.20 -3.59
N SER A 179 16.85 -1.09 -3.51
CA SER A 179 16.62 -2.53 -3.56
C SER A 179 15.83 -3.01 -2.33
N ALA A 180 15.31 -4.24 -2.37
CA ALA A 180 14.63 -4.84 -1.23
C ALA A 180 15.48 -4.83 0.07
N ARG A 181 16.81 -5.05 -0.06
CA ARG A 181 17.73 -5.02 1.09
C ARG A 181 17.93 -3.60 1.62
N GLU A 182 18.17 -2.64 0.74
CA GLU A 182 18.32 -1.24 1.14
C GLU A 182 17.03 -0.71 1.77
N ALA A 183 15.86 -1.09 1.25
CA ALA A 183 14.56 -0.72 1.82
C ALA A 183 14.36 -1.31 3.22
N LYS A 184 14.86 -2.52 3.47
CA LYS A 184 14.89 -3.13 4.81
C LYS A 184 15.82 -2.36 5.75
N ASP A 185 17.05 -2.10 5.32
CA ASP A 185 18.05 -1.38 6.13
C ASP A 185 17.61 0.07 6.40
N TYR A 186 16.84 0.66 5.49
CA TYR A 186 16.24 1.98 5.65
C TYR A 186 15.03 1.98 6.60
N GLY A 187 14.39 0.82 6.80
CA GLY A 187 13.23 0.64 7.68
C GLY A 187 11.86 0.73 6.98
N ILE A 188 11.80 0.77 5.65
CA ILE A 188 10.54 0.77 4.87
C ILE A 188 9.86 -0.59 4.98
N VAL A 189 10.63 -1.66 4.93
CA VAL A 189 10.17 -3.04 5.16
C VAL A 189 10.95 -3.67 6.30
N ASP A 190 10.42 -4.72 6.90
CA ASP A 190 11.06 -5.46 7.99
C ASP A 190 11.83 -6.68 7.47
N GLN A 191 11.34 -7.27 6.38
CA GLN A 191 11.85 -8.53 5.87
C GLN A 191 12.03 -8.50 4.35
N VAL A 192 13.09 -9.15 3.89
CA VAL A 192 13.23 -9.55 2.49
C VAL A 192 12.90 -11.03 2.43
N ALA A 193 11.92 -11.41 1.63
CA ALA A 193 11.53 -12.81 1.46
C ALA A 193 12.77 -13.63 1.06
N ILE A 194 13.03 -14.75 1.74
CA ILE A 194 14.06 -15.72 1.33
C ILE A 194 13.30 -16.91 0.73
N ASP A 195 13.87 -17.58 -0.28
CA ASP A 195 13.24 -18.70 -0.98
C ASP A 195 12.59 -19.70 0.01
N GLY A 196 11.25 -19.76 0.00
CA GLY A 196 10.44 -20.72 0.76
C GLY A 196 10.02 -20.34 2.19
N SER A 197 10.35 -19.14 2.71
CA SER A 197 10.09 -18.82 4.13
C SER A 197 8.80 -18.03 4.42
N ILE A 198 8.10 -17.54 3.39
CA ILE A 198 6.79 -16.91 3.59
C ILE A 198 5.74 -18.00 3.51
N ALA A 199 5.25 -18.42 4.67
CA ALA A 199 4.03 -19.21 4.73
C ALA A 199 2.93 -18.39 4.04
N TRP A 200 2.36 -18.96 2.98
CA TRP A 200 1.05 -18.50 2.52
C TRP A 200 0.07 -18.59 3.69
N PRO A 201 -0.87 -17.63 3.85
CA PRO A 201 -2.00 -17.84 4.74
C PRO A 201 -2.76 -19.13 4.40
#